data_AF-A0A3A4WBZ4-F1
#
_entry.id   AF-A0A3A4WBZ4-F1
#
_cell.length_a   1.000
_cell.length_b   1.000
_cell.length_c   1.000
_cell.angle_alpha   90.00
_cell.angle_beta   90.00
_cell.angle_gamma   90.00
#
_symmetry.space_group_name_H-M   'P 1'
#
loop_
_entity.id
_entity.type
_entity.pdbx_description
1 polymer ?
#
loop_
_entity_poly.entity_id
_entity_poly.type
_entity_poly.pdbx_seq_one_letter_code
_entity_poly.pdbx_strand_id
1 'polypeptide(L)'
;MRTVAMVLVILSLSFSPCLAQKPPMEKAYSYYFQGEMEEAIAIMKEEAEKNPDPQTYYFIGYAYYKMKKMDLAKEYFDKAYQMKAFYAPETKEKK
;
A
#
# COMPACT_ATOMS: atom_id res chain seq x y z
N MET A 1 12.81 17.31 42.54
CA MET A 1 13.49 17.39 41.23
C MET A 1 13.62 16.05 40.52
N ARG A 2 13.91 14.93 41.22
CA ARG A 2 14.02 13.58 40.59
C ARG A 2 12.70 13.01 40.06
N THR A 3 11.60 13.23 40.78
CA THR A 3 10.25 12.75 40.39
C THR A 3 9.66 13.54 39.22
N VAL A 4 9.92 14.85 39.14
CA VAL A 4 9.51 15.71 38.02
C VAL A 4 10.19 15.30 36.71
N ALA A 5 11.46 14.89 36.77
CA ALA A 5 12.19 14.38 35.61
C ALA A 5 11.64 13.02 35.11
N MET A 6 11.19 12.14 36.02
CA MET A 6 10.57 10.86 35.63
C MET A 6 9.21 11.04 34.94
N VAL A 7 8.39 11.99 35.38
CA VAL A 7 7.08 12.26 34.77
C VAL A 7 7.22 12.82 33.34
N LEU A 8 8.25 13.65 33.08
CA LEU A 8 8.54 14.18 31.74
C LEU A 8 9.02 13.11 30.75
N VAL A 9 9.76 12.10 31.22
CA VAL A 9 10.22 10.98 30.37
C VAL A 9 9.10 10.00 30.06
N ILE A 10 8.13 9.83 30.96
CA ILE A 10 6.95 8.97 30.72
C ILE A 10 5.98 9.66 29.73
N LEU A 11 5.89 10.99 29.75
CA LEU A 11 5.08 11.75 28.79
C LEU A 11 5.64 11.68 27.35
N SER A 12 6.96 11.63 27.18
CA SER A 12 7.59 11.48 25.87
C SER A 12 7.53 10.05 25.33
N LEU A 13 7.49 9.04 26.20
CA LEU A 13 7.33 7.63 25.80
C LEU A 13 5.87 7.25 25.45
N SER A 14 4.90 8.03 25.93
CA SER A 14 3.47 7.86 25.62
C SER A 14 3.07 8.53 24.30
N PHE A 15 3.91 9.42 23.78
CA PHE A 15 3.80 9.98 22.44
C PHE A 15 4.59 9.13 21.44
N SER A 16 4.47 7.81 21.53
CA SER A 16 4.36 7.09 20.27
C SER A 16 2.99 7.48 19.73
N PRO A 17 2.87 8.29 18.67
CA PRO A 17 1.63 8.29 17.90
C PRO A 17 1.48 6.86 17.38
N CYS A 18 0.84 6.02 18.19
CA CYS A 18 0.33 4.72 17.83
C CYS A 18 -0.74 4.98 16.77
N LEU A 19 -0.26 5.13 15.54
CA LEU A 19 -0.93 4.92 14.27
C LEU A 19 -2.42 5.30 14.24
N ALA A 20 -2.72 6.55 14.55
CA ALA A 20 -3.95 7.20 14.08
C ALA A 20 -3.75 7.82 12.68
N GLN A 21 -2.84 7.27 11.86
CA GLN A 21 -2.86 7.54 10.43
C GLN A 21 -3.97 6.68 9.85
N LYS A 22 -5.01 7.31 9.28
CA LYS A 22 -5.97 6.63 8.40
C LYS A 22 -5.21 5.67 7.49
N PRO A 23 -5.71 4.44 7.27
CA PRO A 23 -4.98 3.45 6.49
C PRO A 23 -4.58 4.11 5.15
N PRO A 24 -3.29 4.22 4.83
CA PRO A 24 -2.80 4.93 3.65
C PRO A 24 -3.51 4.48 2.36
N MET A 25 -3.96 3.23 2.32
CA MET A 25 -4.80 2.70 1.23
C MET A 25 -6.15 3.39 1.05
N GLU A 26 -6.86 3.80 2.11
CA GLU A 26 -8.12 4.57 1.95
C GLU A 26 -7.87 5.90 1.23
N LYS A 27 -6.77 6.58 1.58
CA LYS A 27 -6.38 7.83 0.93
C LYS A 27 -5.99 7.58 -0.52
N ALA A 28 -5.22 6.52 -0.78
CA ALA A 28 -4.84 6.14 -2.14
C ALA A 28 -6.06 5.82 -3.01
N TYR A 29 -7.05 5.09 -2.47
CA TYR A 29 -8.31 4.83 -3.18
C TYR A 29 -9.09 6.11 -3.45
N SER A 30 -9.16 7.04 -2.48
CA SER A 30 -9.82 8.33 -2.69
C SER A 30 -9.20 9.09 -3.87
N TYR A 31 -7.87 9.21 -3.92
CA TYR A 31 -7.18 9.86 -5.04
C TYR A 31 -7.42 9.13 -6.36
N TYR A 32 -7.38 7.80 -6.35
CA TYR A 32 -7.66 6.98 -7.51
C TYR A 32 -9.07 7.21 -8.07
N PHE A 33 -10.09 7.29 -7.22
CA PHE A 33 -11.46 7.57 -7.64
C PHE A 33 -11.69 9.03 -8.04
N GLN A 34 -10.87 9.95 -7.55
CA GLN A 34 -10.85 11.36 -7.98
C GLN A 34 -10.13 11.58 -9.31
N GLY A 35 -9.41 10.56 -9.82
CA GLY A 35 -8.61 10.66 -11.03
C GLY A 35 -7.17 11.16 -10.82
N GLU A 36 -6.81 11.44 -9.57
CA GLU A 36 -5.46 11.81 -9.11
C GLU A 36 -4.58 10.55 -9.04
N MET A 37 -4.30 9.98 -10.23
CA MET A 37 -3.64 8.69 -10.37
C MET A 37 -2.20 8.72 -9.85
N GLU A 38 -1.50 9.86 -9.96
CA GLU A 38 -0.09 9.98 -9.59
C GLU A 38 0.09 9.94 -8.06
N GLU A 39 -0.75 10.66 -7.34
CA GLU A 39 -0.85 10.71 -5.89
C GLU A 39 -1.28 9.34 -5.34
N ALA A 40 -2.27 8.70 -5.97
CA ALA A 40 -2.69 7.34 -5.63
C ALA A 40 -1.53 6.35 -5.77
N ILE A 41 -0.82 6.38 -6.90
CA ILE A 41 0.32 5.51 -7.16
C ILE A 41 1.44 5.74 -6.13
N ALA A 42 1.75 6.99 -5.78
CA ALA A 42 2.80 7.30 -4.82
C ALA A 42 2.54 6.64 -3.46
N ILE A 43 1.31 6.75 -2.95
CA ILE A 43 0.92 6.16 -1.67
C ILE A 43 0.90 4.63 -1.77
N MET A 44 0.33 4.07 -2.84
CA MET A 44 0.29 2.62 -3.03
C MET A 44 1.70 2.00 -3.14
N LYS A 45 2.67 2.71 -3.74
CA LYS A 45 4.07 2.25 -3.79
C LYS A 45 4.71 2.21 -2.41
N GLU A 46 4.53 3.25 -1.61
CA GLU A 46 5.03 3.27 -0.22
C GLU A 46 4.44 2.11 0.60
N GLU A 47 3.15 1.83 0.41
CA GLU A 47 2.50 0.70 1.08
C GLU A 47 2.98 -0.66 0.57
N ALA A 48 3.21 -0.79 -0.74
CA ALA A 48 3.75 -2.02 -1.33
C ALA A 48 5.19 -2.31 -0.87
N GLU A 49 5.95 -1.30 -0.44
CA GLU A 49 7.28 -1.49 0.17
C GLU A 49 7.18 -2.05 1.60
N LYS A 50 6.17 -1.62 2.37
CA LYS A 50 5.96 -2.07 3.75
C LYS A 50 5.28 -3.44 3.80
N ASN A 51 4.22 -3.61 3.03
CA ASN A 51 3.38 -4.79 2.97
C ASN A 51 3.12 -5.15 1.50
N PRO A 52 4.00 -5.95 0.87
CA PRO A 52 3.80 -6.39 -0.50
C PRO A 52 2.50 -7.19 -0.63
N ASP A 53 1.54 -6.65 -1.36
CA ASP A 53 0.22 -7.23 -1.54
C ASP A 53 -0.17 -7.23 -3.03
N PRO A 54 -0.66 -8.37 -3.58
CA PRO A 54 -1.06 -8.48 -4.97
C PRO A 54 -2.13 -7.46 -5.37
N GLN A 55 -3.09 -7.17 -4.49
CA GLN A 55 -4.15 -6.22 -4.80
C GLN A 55 -3.59 -4.80 -4.92
N THR A 56 -2.67 -4.40 -4.05
CA THR A 56 -1.95 -3.12 -4.17
C THR A 56 -1.21 -3.00 -5.52
N TYR A 57 -0.47 -4.03 -5.93
CA TYR A 57 0.19 -4.02 -7.25
C TYR A 57 -0.79 -3.96 -8.42
N TYR A 58 -1.94 -4.64 -8.32
CA TYR A 58 -2.99 -4.58 -9.33
C TYR A 58 -3.54 -3.15 -9.49
N PHE A 59 -3.81 -2.45 -8.38
CA PHE A 59 -4.31 -1.07 -8.44
C PHE A 59 -3.28 -0.09 -9.00
N ILE A 60 -1.99 -0.26 -8.68
CA ILE A 60 -0.91 0.51 -9.31
C ILE A 60 -0.89 0.26 -10.84
N GLY A 61 -0.94 -1.02 -11.26
CA GLY A 61 -0.97 -1.38 -12.68
C GLY A 61 -2.18 -0.77 -13.39
N TYR A 62 -3.35 -0.79 -12.76
CA TYR A 62 -4.56 -0.21 -13.32
C TYR A 62 -4.49 1.33 -13.40
N ALA A 63 -3.93 1.99 -12.40
CA ALA A 63 -3.71 3.43 -12.44
C ALA A 63 -2.80 3.81 -13.62
N TYR A 64 -1.70 3.09 -13.83
CA TYR A 64 -0.84 3.27 -15.00
C TYR A 64 -1.56 2.98 -16.33
N TYR A 65 -2.43 1.98 -16.36
CA TYR A 65 -3.28 1.68 -17.52
C TYR A 65 -4.20 2.86 -17.86
N LYS A 66 -4.85 3.46 -16.86
CA LYS A 66 -5.70 4.66 -17.04
C LYS A 66 -4.90 5.86 -17.55
N MET A 67 -3.64 5.99 -17.14
CA MET A 67 -2.71 7.01 -17.62
C MET A 67 -2.11 6.70 -19.00
N LYS A 68 -2.51 5.60 -19.65
CA LYS A 68 -1.96 5.11 -20.93
C LYS A 68 -0.48 4.72 -20.88
N LYS A 69 0.10 4.53 -19.69
CA LYS A 69 1.48 4.09 -19.47
C LYS A 69 1.54 2.55 -19.49
N MET A 70 1.41 1.97 -20.69
CA MET A 70 1.19 0.53 -20.88
C MET A 70 2.33 -0.34 -20.36
N ASP A 71 3.59 0.07 -20.55
CA ASP A 71 4.76 -0.71 -20.11
C ASP A 71 4.78 -0.85 -18.58
N LEU A 72 4.55 0.25 -17.87
CA LEU A 72 4.45 0.26 -16.41
C LEU A 72 3.22 -0.51 -15.93
N ALA A 73 2.07 -0.35 -16.60
CA ALA A 73 0.87 -1.11 -16.27
C ALA A 73 1.15 -2.62 -16.31
N LYS A 74 1.80 -3.09 -17.38
CA LYS A 74 2.18 -4.48 -17.55
C LYS A 74 3.10 -4.96 -16.42
N GLU A 75 4.15 -4.19 -16.11
CA GLU A 75 5.11 -4.56 -15.06
C GLU A 75 4.41 -4.81 -13.71
N TYR A 76 3.49 -3.91 -13.32
CA TYR A 76 2.78 -4.03 -12.05
C TYR A 76 1.69 -5.12 -12.06
N PHE A 77 1.05 -5.36 -13.21
CA PHE A 77 0.16 -6.52 -13.34
C PHE A 77 0.92 -7.84 -13.26
N ASP A 78 2.11 -7.93 -13.86
CA ASP A 78 2.95 -9.13 -13.77
C ASP A 78 3.38 -9.38 -12.32
N LYS A 79 3.74 -8.32 -11.57
CA LYS A 79 4.03 -8.41 -10.13
C LYS A 79 2.84 -8.92 -9.33
N ALA A 80 1.64 -8.37 -9.58
CA ALA A 80 0.41 -8.84 -8.93
C ALA A 80 0.11 -10.31 -9.26
N TYR A 81 0.35 -10.73 -10.50
CA TYR A 81 0.10 -12.10 -10.96
C TYR A 81 1.07 -13.13 -10.37
N GLN A 82 2.36 -12.77 -10.23
CA GLN A 82 3.37 -13.66 -9.65
C GLN A 82 3.15 -13.94 -8.16
N MET A 83 2.39 -13.07 -7.48
CA MET A 83 1.99 -13.26 -6.09
C MET A 83 0.88 -14.34 -6.01
N LYS A 84 1.32 -15.60 -5.82
CA LYS A 84 0.53 -16.85 -5.78
C LYS A 84 -0.81 -16.79 -5.04
N ALA A 85 -1.00 -15.87 -4.09
CA ALA A 85 -2.15 -15.80 -3.21
C ALA A 85 -3.42 -15.18 -3.83
N PHE A 86 -3.33 -14.47 -4.96
CA PHE A 86 -4.49 -13.70 -5.49
C PHE A 86 -5.01 -14.16 -6.86
N TYR A 87 -4.14 -14.66 -7.75
CA TYR A 87 -4.52 -15.04 -9.12
C TYR A 87 -4.14 -16.46 -9.55
N ALA A 88 -3.66 -17.32 -8.65
CA ALA A 88 -3.38 -18.70 -9.04
C ALA A 88 -4.68 -19.38 -9.51
N PRO A 89 -4.84 -19.74 -10.81
CA PRO A 89 -5.90 -20.66 -11.16
C PRO A 89 -5.62 -21.95 -10.39
N GLU A 90 -6.63 -22.52 -9.72
CA GLU A 90 -6.53 -23.87 -9.19
C GLU A 90 -6.05 -24.76 -10.33
N THR A 91 -4.79 -25.15 -10.31
CA THR A 91 -4.25 -26.11 -11.27
C THR A 91 -4.88 -27.43 -10.88
N LYS A 92 -6.06 -27.71 -11.46
CA LYS A 92 -6.61 -29.06 -11.48
C LYS A 92 -5.62 -29.89 -12.28
N GLU A 93 -4.63 -30.46 -11.60
CA GLU A 93 -3.81 -31.54 -12.13
C GLU A 93 -4.77 -32.60 -12.64
N LYS A 94 -4.88 -32.71 -13.97
CA LYS A 94 -5.55 -33.82 -14.60
C LYS A 94 -4.72 -35.06 -14.30
N LYS A 95 -5.14 -35.84 -13.31
CA LYS A 95 -4.77 -37.25 -13.18
C LYS A 95 -5.36 -38.04 -14.34
#